data_AF-A0A662TYB0-F1
#
_entry.id   AF-A0A662TYB0-F1
#
_cell.length_a   1.000
_cell.length_b   1.000
_cell.length_c   1.000
_cell.angle_alpha   90.00
_cell.angle_beta   90.00
_cell.angle_gamma   90.00
#
_symmetry.space_group_name_H-M   'P 1'
#
loop_
_entity.id
_entity.type
_entity.pdbx_description
1 polymer ?
#
loop_
_entity_poly.entity_id
_entity_poly.type
_entity_poly.pdbx_seq_one_letter_code
_entity_poly.pdbx_strand_id
1 'polypeptide(L)'
;MEYLNPWIPKQAFVEFLTIAEKIYTSKLIQDHHLSSLLYSSWLHNNRGEYISSTLLSWIVLEIYIGMLLRKHLESENFTNKRIDEELRLPLACQLRILRECGAISMERFESLDNLRKARNDIVHRGKQPGSKMSRQYLDEATAAFDDVLREIGVDRDAIKRKIKPFFAQTR
;
A
#
# COMPACT_ATOMS: atom_id res chain seq x y z
N MET A 1 16.98 15.86 28.96
CA MET A 1 15.96 15.05 28.27
C MET A 1 16.69 13.94 27.53
N GLU A 2 16.91 12.80 28.20
CA GLU A 2 17.51 11.62 27.59
C GLU A 2 16.49 10.48 27.69
N TYR A 3 15.77 10.26 26.60
CA TYR A 3 14.99 9.04 26.39
C TYR A 3 15.43 8.43 25.06
N LEU A 4 16.69 7.98 25.01
CA LEU A 4 17.13 7.01 24.00
C LEU A 4 17.31 5.69 24.72
N ASN A 5 16.47 4.74 24.37
CA ASN A 5 16.54 3.36 24.86
C ASN A 5 17.98 2.83 24.57
N PRO A 6 18.79 2.46 25.58
CA PRO A 6 20.24 2.24 25.44
C PRO A 6 20.63 1.03 24.55
N TRP A 7 19.64 0.32 24.00
CA TRP A 7 19.82 -0.93 23.27
C TRP A 7 19.73 -0.80 21.74
N ILE A 8 19.42 0.39 21.21
CA ILE A 8 19.40 0.63 19.76
C ILE A 8 20.70 1.36 19.39
N PRO A 9 21.61 0.76 18.59
CA PRO A 9 22.81 1.45 18.16
C PRO A 9 22.47 2.76 17.46
N LYS A 10 23.22 3.81 17.77
CA LYS A 10 23.02 5.16 17.20
C LYS A 10 22.81 5.14 15.69
N GLN A 11 23.54 4.29 14.97
CA GLN A 11 23.42 4.14 13.52
C GLN A 11 22.04 3.62 13.10
N ALA A 12 21.50 2.59 13.77
CA ALA A 12 20.18 2.05 13.48
C ALA A 12 19.09 3.09 13.77
N PHE A 13 19.21 3.83 14.88
CA PHE A 13 18.27 4.90 15.23
C PHE A 13 18.27 6.04 14.21
N VAL A 14 19.45 6.47 13.74
CA VAL A 14 19.57 7.49 12.69
C VAL A 14 18.93 7.01 11.39
N GLU A 15 19.18 5.77 10.98
CA GLU A 15 18.54 5.21 9.78
C GLU A 15 17.01 5.16 9.91
N PHE A 16 16.49 4.74 11.06
CA PHE A 16 15.05 4.77 11.35
C PHE A 16 14.46 6.17 11.21
N LEU A 17 15.14 7.19 11.76
CA LEU A 17 14.72 8.58 11.62
C LEU A 17 14.75 9.03 10.16
N THR A 18 15.78 8.70 9.39
CA THR A 18 15.86 9.03 7.95
C THR A 18 14.71 8.39 7.16
N ILE A 19 14.33 7.16 7.48
CA ILE A 19 13.20 6.48 6.83
C ILE A 19 11.88 7.14 7.22
N ALA A 20 11.69 7.39 8.52
CA ALA A 20 10.51 8.06 9.02
C ALA A 20 10.37 9.45 8.40
N GLU A 21 11.48 10.18 8.26
CA GLU A 21 11.54 11.48 7.59
C GLU A 21 11.14 11.35 6.11
N LYS A 22 11.74 10.43 5.34
CA LYS A 22 11.36 10.20 3.93
C LYS A 22 9.88 9.91 3.76
N ILE A 23 9.32 9.07 4.63
CA ILE A 23 7.89 8.75 4.63
C ILE A 23 7.06 9.99 4.98
N TYR A 24 7.46 10.73 6.01
CA TYR A 24 6.75 11.90 6.50
C TYR A 24 6.79 13.08 5.51
N THR A 25 7.89 13.27 4.80
CA THR A 25 8.06 14.34 3.81
C THR A 25 7.52 13.97 2.43
N SER A 26 7.16 12.71 2.20
CA SER A 26 6.60 12.27 0.92
C SER A 26 5.17 12.78 0.76
N LYS A 27 4.97 13.75 -0.15
CA LYS A 27 3.63 14.23 -0.54
C LYS A 27 2.73 13.09 -0.98
N LEU A 28 3.26 12.15 -1.75
CA LEU A 28 2.53 10.98 -2.24
C LEU A 28 1.92 10.15 -1.10
N ILE A 29 2.64 9.97 0.01
CA ILE A 29 2.16 9.21 1.17
C ILE A 29 1.21 10.07 2.02
N GLN A 30 1.51 11.35 2.18
CA GLN A 30 0.73 12.28 3.00
C GLN A 30 -0.62 12.61 2.39
N ASP A 31 -0.64 13.00 1.12
CA ASP A 31 -1.84 13.40 0.37
C ASP A 31 -2.88 12.27 0.32
N HIS A 32 -2.41 11.03 0.46
CA HIS A 32 -3.24 9.82 0.42
C HIS A 32 -3.35 9.09 1.75
N HIS A 33 -2.75 9.60 2.84
CA HIS A 33 -2.80 9.00 4.17
C HIS A 33 -2.45 7.49 4.19
N LEU A 34 -1.58 7.02 3.29
CA LEU A 34 -1.38 5.60 3.01
C LEU A 34 -0.91 4.82 4.25
N SER A 35 0.04 5.39 5.00
CA SER A 35 0.58 4.76 6.21
C SER A 35 -0.49 4.54 7.29
N SER A 36 -1.35 5.53 7.51
CA SER A 36 -2.44 5.45 8.50
C SER A 36 -3.54 4.48 8.08
N LEU A 37 -3.89 4.44 6.78
CA LEU A 37 -4.86 3.48 6.25
C LEU A 37 -4.38 2.04 6.42
N LEU A 38 -3.11 1.78 6.05
CA LEU A 38 -2.53 0.45 6.17
C LEU A 38 -2.40 0.01 7.63
N TYR A 39 -1.95 0.90 8.51
CA TYR A 39 -1.88 0.62 9.95
C TYR A 39 -3.25 0.31 10.55
N SER A 40 -4.27 1.11 10.21
CA SER A 40 -5.65 0.88 10.67
C SER A 40 -6.19 -0.46 10.15
N SER A 41 -5.95 -0.77 8.87
CA SER A 41 -6.34 -2.05 8.28
C SER A 41 -5.69 -3.24 8.98
N TRP A 42 -4.41 -3.15 9.33
CA TRP A 42 -3.69 -4.15 10.11
C TRP A 42 -4.28 -4.30 11.52
N LEU A 43 -4.57 -3.19 12.22
CA LEU A 43 -5.14 -3.21 13.56
C LEU A 43 -6.50 -3.92 13.57
N HIS A 44 -7.39 -3.57 12.63
CA HIS A 44 -8.70 -4.21 12.48
C HIS A 44 -8.58 -5.71 12.18
N ASN A 45 -7.61 -6.12 11.34
CA ASN A 45 -7.40 -7.53 11.03
C ASN A 45 -7.07 -8.35 12.29
N ASN A 46 -6.15 -7.83 13.12
CA ASN A 46 -5.75 -8.49 14.37
C ASN A 46 -6.83 -8.49 15.45
N ARG A 47 -7.82 -7.60 15.35
CA ARG A 47 -8.99 -7.55 16.24
C ARG A 47 -10.16 -8.42 15.78
N GLY A 48 -10.05 -9.08 14.63
CA GLY A 48 -11.16 -9.84 14.05
C GLY A 48 -12.20 -8.99 13.31
N GLU A 49 -11.93 -7.70 13.12
CA GLU A 49 -12.81 -6.74 12.45
C GLU A 49 -12.58 -6.79 10.93
N TYR A 50 -12.90 -7.95 10.33
CA TYR A 50 -12.49 -8.30 8.96
C TYR A 50 -13.10 -7.42 7.87
N ILE A 51 -14.33 -6.91 8.05
CA ILE A 51 -14.92 -5.95 7.10
C ILE A 51 -14.08 -4.69 7.05
N SER A 52 -13.85 -4.06 8.20
CA SER A 52 -13.09 -2.80 8.30
C SER A 52 -11.69 -2.97 7.74
N SER A 53 -11.01 -4.06 8.10
CA SER A 53 -9.70 -4.38 7.54
C SER A 53 -9.74 -4.49 6.00
N THR A 54 -10.70 -5.25 5.47
CA THR A 54 -10.85 -5.46 4.02
C THR A 54 -11.10 -4.16 3.27
N LEU A 55 -12.02 -3.31 3.75
CA LEU A 55 -12.36 -2.05 3.10
C LEU A 55 -11.21 -1.05 3.13
N LEU A 56 -10.49 -0.95 4.25
CA LEU A 56 -9.33 -0.06 4.36
C LEU A 56 -8.16 -0.53 3.49
N SER A 57 -7.90 -1.84 3.45
CA SER A 57 -6.92 -2.41 2.53
C SER A 57 -7.28 -2.14 1.08
N TRP A 58 -8.57 -2.25 0.73
CA TRP A 58 -9.04 -1.95 -0.61
C TRP A 58 -8.82 -0.49 -0.99
N ILE A 59 -9.09 0.48 -0.09
CA ILE A 59 -8.82 1.90 -0.36
C ILE A 59 -7.34 2.14 -0.71
N VAL A 60 -6.41 1.49 0.01
CA VAL A 60 -4.97 1.55 -0.30
C VAL A 60 -4.69 1.05 -1.72
N LEU A 61 -5.32 -0.06 -2.12
CA LEU A 61 -5.19 -0.62 -3.47
C LEU A 61 -5.80 0.28 -4.55
N GLU A 62 -6.94 0.94 -4.29
CA GLU A 62 -7.56 1.90 -5.23
C GLU A 62 -6.62 3.07 -5.50
N ILE A 63 -6.01 3.63 -4.45
CA ILE A 63 -5.03 4.71 -4.58
C ILE A 63 -3.82 4.25 -5.38
N TYR A 64 -3.27 3.07 -5.06
CA TYR A 64 -2.13 2.50 -5.77
C TYR A 64 -2.41 2.26 -7.26
N ILE A 65 -3.59 1.74 -7.61
CA ILE A 65 -4.01 1.57 -9.01
C ILE A 65 -4.05 2.92 -9.73
N GLY A 66 -4.62 3.95 -9.09
CA GLY A 66 -4.62 5.31 -9.63
C GLY A 66 -3.22 5.88 -9.82
N MET A 67 -2.30 5.61 -8.90
CA MET A 67 -0.90 6.02 -9.01
C MET A 67 -0.19 5.33 -10.18
N LEU A 68 -0.36 4.01 -10.35
CA LEU A 68 0.19 3.29 -11.50
C LEU A 68 -0.32 3.87 -12.81
N LEU A 69 -1.61 4.16 -12.89
CA LEU A 69 -2.21 4.72 -14.10
C LEU A 69 -1.69 6.13 -14.39
N ARG A 70 -1.65 7.00 -13.37
CA ARG A 70 -1.07 8.34 -13.50
C ARG A 70 0.37 8.27 -14.01
N LYS A 71 1.21 7.46 -13.37
CA LYS A 71 2.62 7.30 -13.75
C LYS A 71 2.79 6.84 -15.19
N HIS A 72 1.98 5.88 -15.63
CA HIS A 72 2.00 5.44 -17.01
C HIS A 72 1.59 6.57 -17.98
N LEU A 73 0.48 7.26 -17.71
CA LEU A 73 0.01 8.36 -18.56
C LEU A 73 1.00 9.54 -18.62
N GLU A 74 1.67 9.84 -17.51
CA GLU A 74 2.75 10.83 -17.45
C GLU A 74 3.94 10.40 -18.32
N SER A 75 4.31 9.11 -18.31
CA SER A 75 5.38 8.58 -19.17
C SER A 75 5.04 8.64 -20.66
N GLU A 76 3.75 8.58 -20.99
CA GLU A 76 3.23 8.75 -22.36
C GLU A 76 3.01 10.22 -22.74
N ASN A 77 3.47 11.18 -21.92
CA ASN A 77 3.36 12.63 -22.13
C ASN A 77 1.92 13.16 -22.24
N PHE A 78 0.97 12.53 -21.53
CA PHE A 78 -0.39 13.05 -21.45
C PHE A 78 -0.43 14.35 -20.64
N THR A 79 -1.34 15.27 -21.00
CA THR A 79 -1.56 16.50 -20.21
C THR A 79 -2.22 16.19 -18.87
N ASN A 80 -1.96 17.00 -17.84
CA ASN A 80 -2.58 16.84 -16.51
C ASN A 80 -4.11 16.76 -16.58
N LYS A 81 -4.75 17.58 -17.42
CA LYS A 81 -6.20 17.54 -17.61
C LYS A 81 -6.66 16.16 -18.09
N ARG A 82 -5.94 15.59 -19.06
CA ARG A 82 -6.30 14.27 -19.60
C ARG A 82 -6.05 13.16 -18.59
N ILE A 83 -4.96 13.22 -17.84
CA ILE A 83 -4.68 12.29 -16.74
C ILE A 83 -5.84 12.29 -15.74
N ASP A 84 -6.30 13.48 -15.32
CA ASP A 84 -7.39 13.60 -14.36
C ASP A 84 -8.73 13.07 -14.91
N GLU A 85 -8.97 13.17 -16.22
CA GLU A 85 -10.13 12.54 -16.88
C GLU A 85 -10.05 11.01 -16.83
N GLU A 86 -8.90 10.43 -17.14
CA GLU A 86 -8.69 8.97 -17.13
C GLU A 86 -8.76 8.39 -15.70
N LEU A 87 -8.26 9.10 -14.70
CA LEU A 87 -8.34 8.68 -13.28
C LEU A 87 -9.77 8.69 -12.72
N ARG A 88 -10.72 9.36 -13.39
CA ARG A 88 -12.15 9.33 -13.02
C ARG A 88 -12.89 8.12 -13.58
N LEU A 89 -12.26 7.36 -14.48
CA LEU A 89 -12.88 6.14 -15.01
C LEU A 89 -13.11 5.12 -13.90
N PRO A 90 -14.11 4.23 -14.05
CA PRO A 90 -14.31 3.12 -13.12
C PRO A 90 -13.03 2.29 -12.96
N LEU A 91 -12.74 1.80 -11.76
CA LEU A 91 -11.53 0.99 -11.47
C LEU A 91 -11.38 -0.23 -12.39
N ALA A 92 -12.48 -0.84 -12.82
CA ALA A 92 -12.44 -1.92 -13.79
C ALA A 92 -11.83 -1.48 -15.14
N CYS A 93 -12.11 -0.24 -15.57
CA CYS A 93 -11.50 0.34 -16.77
C CYS A 93 -10.02 0.67 -16.52
N GLN A 94 -9.69 1.26 -15.37
CA GLN A 94 -8.30 1.58 -15.02
C GLN A 94 -7.41 0.33 -15.02
N LEU A 95 -7.86 -0.76 -14.39
CA LEU A 95 -7.14 -2.04 -14.39
C LEU A 95 -6.96 -2.62 -15.79
N ARG A 96 -7.99 -2.51 -16.65
CA ARG A 96 -7.89 -2.95 -18.04
C ARG A 96 -6.85 -2.14 -18.81
N ILE A 97 -6.87 -0.81 -18.68
CA ILE A 97 -5.87 0.06 -19.32
C ILE A 97 -4.46 -0.35 -18.89
N LEU A 98 -4.23 -0.48 -17.58
CA LEU A 98 -2.93 -0.90 -17.02
C LEU A 98 -2.46 -2.25 -17.57
N ARG A 99 -3.38 -3.19 -17.80
CA ARG A 99 -3.09 -4.49 -18.39
C ARG A 99 -2.76 -4.37 -19.88
N GLU A 100 -3.57 -3.67 -20.67
CA GLU A 100 -3.37 -3.54 -22.12
C GLU A 100 -2.08 -2.79 -22.47
N CYS A 101 -1.69 -1.79 -21.67
CA CYS A 101 -0.44 -1.07 -21.87
C CYS A 101 0.80 -1.77 -21.30
N GLY A 102 0.63 -2.93 -20.65
CA GLY A 102 1.73 -3.68 -20.05
C GLY A 102 2.32 -3.05 -18.78
N ALA A 103 1.65 -2.05 -18.18
CA ALA A 103 2.06 -1.46 -16.90
C ALA A 103 1.93 -2.43 -15.73
N ILE A 104 1.06 -3.43 -15.84
CA ILE A 104 0.97 -4.57 -14.91
C ILE A 104 0.91 -5.90 -15.67
N SER A 105 1.39 -6.98 -15.04
CA SER A 105 1.29 -8.33 -15.60
C SER A 105 -0.16 -8.86 -15.59
N MET A 106 -0.45 -9.87 -16.42
CA MET A 106 -1.76 -10.52 -16.45
C MET A 106 -2.13 -11.12 -15.08
N GLU A 107 -1.18 -11.77 -14.41
CA GLU A 107 -1.38 -12.31 -13.06
C GLU A 107 -1.74 -11.22 -12.04
N ARG A 108 -1.05 -10.07 -12.09
CA ARG A 108 -1.36 -8.92 -11.23
C ARG A 108 -2.75 -8.37 -11.50
N PHE A 109 -3.13 -8.26 -12.78
CA PHE A 109 -4.47 -7.86 -13.19
C PHE A 109 -5.54 -8.81 -12.64
N GLU A 110 -5.35 -10.12 -12.79
CA GLU A 110 -6.31 -11.12 -12.28
C GLU A 110 -6.44 -11.08 -10.76
N SER A 111 -5.32 -10.93 -10.03
CA SER A 111 -5.36 -10.77 -8.57
C SER A 111 -6.21 -9.54 -8.18
N LEU A 112 -5.90 -8.37 -8.75
CA LEU A 112 -6.59 -7.11 -8.41
C LEU A 112 -8.07 -7.13 -8.84
N ASP A 113 -8.40 -7.70 -10.01
CA ASP A 113 -9.78 -7.80 -10.48
C ASP A 113 -10.62 -8.77 -9.63
N ASN A 114 -10.03 -9.87 -9.15
CA ASN A 114 -10.68 -10.79 -8.23
C ASN A 114 -11.01 -10.12 -6.89
N LEU A 115 -10.07 -9.34 -6.33
CA LEU A 115 -10.31 -8.54 -5.12
C LEU A 115 -11.35 -7.45 -5.37
N ARG A 116 -11.35 -6.79 -6.52
CA ARG A 116 -12.37 -5.80 -6.89
C ARG A 116 -13.77 -6.43 -6.89
N LYS A 117 -13.91 -7.60 -7.53
CA LYS A 117 -15.18 -8.35 -7.58
C LYS A 117 -15.64 -8.77 -6.18
N ALA A 118 -14.74 -9.32 -5.36
CA ALA A 118 -15.05 -9.71 -3.98
C ALA A 118 -15.46 -8.50 -3.12
N ARG A 119 -14.83 -7.34 -3.31
CA ARG A 119 -15.21 -6.09 -2.63
C ARG A 119 -16.61 -5.67 -3.01
N ASN A 120 -16.98 -5.79 -4.28
CA ASN A 120 -18.34 -5.48 -4.72
C ASN A 120 -19.38 -6.36 -4.05
N ASP A 121 -19.10 -7.65 -3.84
CA ASP A 121 -19.99 -8.51 -3.06
C ASP A 121 -20.10 -8.06 -1.60
N ILE A 122 -19.00 -7.61 -0.98
CA ILE A 122 -19.02 -7.10 0.40
C ILE A 122 -19.87 -5.83 0.49
N VAL A 123 -19.58 -4.84 -0.36
CA VAL A 123 -20.21 -3.51 -0.29
C VAL A 123 -21.66 -3.51 -0.77
N HIS A 124 -21.96 -4.21 -1.86
CA HIS A 124 -23.28 -4.14 -2.49
C HIS A 124 -24.20 -5.31 -2.15
N ARG A 125 -23.64 -6.43 -1.67
CA ARG A 125 -24.42 -7.64 -1.32
C ARG A 125 -24.32 -8.02 0.16
N GLY A 126 -23.63 -7.21 0.97
CA GLY A 126 -23.49 -7.43 2.42
C GLY A 126 -22.70 -8.68 2.78
N LYS A 127 -21.89 -9.22 1.87
CA LYS A 127 -21.09 -10.43 2.11
C LYS A 127 -20.08 -10.17 3.23
N GLN A 128 -20.00 -11.09 4.18
CA GLN A 128 -19.07 -11.01 5.31
C GLN A 128 -17.71 -11.65 4.93
N PRO A 129 -16.60 -10.89 4.90
CA PRO A 129 -15.28 -11.46 4.69
C PRO A 129 -14.81 -12.21 5.94
N GLY A 130 -14.27 -13.41 5.75
CA GLY A 130 -13.57 -14.14 6.80
C GLY A 130 -12.10 -13.70 6.93
N SER A 131 -11.43 -14.21 7.98
CA SER A 131 -10.01 -13.93 8.27
C SER A 131 -9.09 -14.11 7.05
N LYS A 132 -9.23 -15.23 6.32
CA LYS A 132 -8.40 -15.52 5.15
C LYS A 132 -8.52 -14.46 4.05
N MET A 133 -9.75 -14.05 3.74
CA MET A 133 -10.00 -13.03 2.73
C MET A 133 -9.46 -11.69 3.19
N SER A 134 -9.79 -11.26 4.41
CA SER A 134 -9.29 -10.00 4.97
C SER A 134 -7.75 -9.96 5.01
N ARG A 135 -7.10 -11.09 5.30
CA ARG A 135 -5.64 -11.22 5.25
C ARG A 135 -5.09 -11.07 3.83
N GLN A 136 -5.73 -11.66 2.83
CA GLN A 136 -5.33 -11.51 1.44
C GLN A 136 -5.36 -10.04 0.99
N TYR A 137 -6.41 -9.29 1.33
CA TYR A 137 -6.46 -7.85 1.04
C TYR A 137 -5.33 -7.09 1.72
N LEU A 138 -5.04 -7.41 2.99
CA LEU A 138 -3.99 -6.75 3.75
C LEU A 138 -2.59 -7.04 3.21
N ASP A 139 -2.31 -8.29 2.83
CA ASP A 139 -1.03 -8.66 2.24
C ASP A 139 -0.84 -7.94 0.89
N GLU A 140 -1.90 -7.82 0.10
CA GLU A 140 -1.87 -7.11 -1.18
C GLU A 140 -1.71 -5.60 -1.03
N ALA A 141 -2.41 -4.98 -0.08
CA ALA A 141 -2.24 -3.58 0.26
C ALA A 141 -0.83 -3.30 0.82
N THR A 142 -0.26 -4.24 1.57
CA THR A 142 1.12 -4.15 2.07
C THR A 142 2.12 -4.21 0.92
N ALA A 143 1.93 -5.12 -0.04
CA ALA A 143 2.80 -5.21 -1.21
C ALA A 143 2.74 -3.93 -2.06
N ALA A 144 1.52 -3.40 -2.29
CA ALA A 144 1.33 -2.11 -2.97
C ALA A 144 2.03 -0.96 -2.24
N PHE A 145 1.93 -0.90 -0.91
CA PHE A 145 2.64 0.12 -0.12
C PHE A 145 4.16 -0.06 -0.17
N ASP A 146 4.66 -1.29 -0.16
CA ASP A 146 6.09 -1.57 -0.29
C ASP A 146 6.62 -1.10 -1.67
N ASP A 147 5.83 -1.19 -2.74
CA ASP A 147 6.19 -0.59 -4.03
C ASP A 147 6.27 0.94 -3.96
N VAL A 148 5.30 1.60 -3.32
CA VAL A 148 5.32 3.06 -3.11
C VAL A 148 6.56 3.49 -2.31
N LEU A 149 6.94 2.72 -1.29
CA LEU A 149 8.17 2.97 -0.53
C LEU A 149 9.41 2.90 -1.41
N ARG A 150 9.49 1.93 -2.34
CA ARG A 150 10.61 1.83 -3.28
C ARG A 150 10.71 3.05 -4.18
N GLU A 151 9.58 3.61 -4.64
CA GLU A 151 9.56 4.82 -5.47
C GLU A 151 10.16 6.04 -4.74
N ILE A 152 9.97 6.14 -3.43
CA ILE A 152 10.57 7.22 -2.61
C ILE A 152 11.96 6.84 -2.05
N GLY A 153 12.58 5.78 -2.58
CA GLY A 153 13.92 5.35 -2.19
C GLY A 153 13.99 4.77 -0.77
N VAL A 154 12.95 4.07 -0.34
CA VAL A 154 12.87 3.32 0.93
C VAL A 154 12.75 1.82 0.62
N ASP A 155 13.79 1.05 0.98
CA ASP A 155 13.77 -0.42 0.88
C ASP A 155 13.45 -1.05 2.26
N ARG A 156 12.23 -1.53 2.41
CA ARG A 156 11.76 -2.17 3.65
C ARG A 156 12.48 -3.48 3.98
N ASP A 157 13.00 -4.21 2.99
CA ASP A 157 13.72 -5.46 3.25
C ASP A 157 15.15 -5.20 3.70
N ALA A 158 15.78 -4.13 3.24
CA ALA A 158 17.00 -3.62 3.86
C ALA A 158 16.75 -3.25 5.34
N ILE A 159 15.62 -2.61 5.62
CA ILE A 159 15.23 -2.18 6.97
C ILE A 159 14.99 -3.41 7.88
N LYS A 160 14.17 -4.37 7.45
CA LYS A 160 13.92 -5.61 8.21
C LYS A 160 15.21 -6.38 8.47
N ARG A 161 16.10 -6.52 7.47
CA ARG A 161 17.40 -7.22 7.63
C ARG A 161 18.30 -6.58 8.68
N LYS A 162 18.32 -5.25 8.74
CA LYS A 162 19.08 -4.52 9.75
C LYS A 162 18.45 -4.57 11.13
N ILE A 163 17.13 -4.63 11.21
CA ILE A 163 16.37 -4.61 12.47
C ILE A 163 16.26 -5.98 13.14
N LYS A 164 16.10 -7.04 12.35
CA LYS A 164 15.88 -8.41 12.83
C LYS A 164 16.97 -8.92 13.81
N PRO A 165 18.27 -8.60 13.64
CA PRO A 165 19.31 -8.92 14.62
C PRO A 165 19.07 -8.25 15.98
N PHE A 166 18.55 -7.02 16.02
CA PHE A 166 18.36 -6.27 17.27
C PHE A 166 17.22 -6.83 18.13
N PHE A 167 16.13 -7.28 17.51
CA PHE A 167 15.03 -7.93 18.23
C PHE A 167 15.27 -9.42 18.53
N ALA A 168 16.25 -10.04 17.85
CA ALA A 168 16.68 -11.40 18.17
C ALA A 168 17.63 -11.44 19.39
N GLN A 169 18.35 -10.35 19.67
CA GLN A 169 19.26 -10.22 20.83
C GLN A 169 18.56 -9.82 22.14
N THR A 170 17.27 -9.50 22.10
CA THR A 170 16.47 -9.06 23.25
C THR A 170 15.54 -10.16 23.80
N ARG A 171 15.81 -11.43 23.48
CA ARG A 171 15.12 -12.61 24.03
C ARG A 171 16.04 -13.43 24.91
#